data_AF-A0A1U7MNY0-F1
#
_entry.id   AF-A0A1U7MNY0-F1
#
_cell.length_a   1.000
_cell.length_b   1.000
_cell.length_c   1.000
_cell.angle_alpha   90.00
_cell.angle_beta   90.00
_cell.angle_gamma   90.00
#
_symmetry.space_group_name_H-M   'P 1'
#
loop_
_entity.id
_entity.type
_entity.pdbx_description
1 polymer ?
#
loop_
_entity_poly.entity_id
_entity_poly.type
_entity_poly.pdbx_seq_one_letter_code
_entity_poly.pdbx_strand_id
1 'polypeptide(L)'
;MTRARDRAKKGDLFGYWQIVKPMLFGKTATGDAWDKDQEIAARFASLEAPWGHQIDPAFARSVPTLVLTGGWNDEYEAIATVLAQAGASTVVLTGKDHRVQDHPDFHATVEAFLASNRW
;
A
#
# COMPACT_ATOMS: atom_id res chain seq x y z
N MET A 1 1.54 -14.59 -12.93
CA MET A 1 0.32 -14.66 -12.07
C MET A 1 0.72 -15.26 -10.74
N THR A 2 0.16 -14.79 -9.62
CA THR A 2 0.52 -15.32 -8.29
C THR A 2 -0.20 -16.65 -8.01
N ARG A 3 0.38 -17.50 -7.15
CA ARG A 3 -0.22 -18.79 -6.73
C ARG A 3 -1.66 -18.66 -6.24
N ALA A 4 -1.99 -17.57 -5.54
CA ALA A 4 -3.35 -17.29 -5.11
C ALA A 4 -4.28 -17.11 -6.32
N ARG A 5 -3.90 -16.28 -7.29
CA ARG A 5 -4.72 -16.00 -8.49
C ARG A 5 -4.96 -17.24 -9.34
N ASP A 6 -3.99 -18.13 -9.41
CA ASP A 6 -4.16 -19.41 -10.11
C ASP A 6 -5.22 -20.30 -9.46
N ARG A 7 -5.38 -20.26 -8.13
CA ARG A 7 -6.46 -20.97 -7.42
C ARG A 7 -7.83 -20.39 -7.74
N ALA A 8 -7.98 -19.07 -7.64
CA ALA A 8 -9.23 -18.39 -7.98
C ALA A 8 -9.67 -18.68 -9.43
N LYS A 9 -8.72 -18.65 -10.38
CA LYS A 9 -8.98 -18.98 -11.80
C LYS A 9 -9.46 -20.41 -12.04
N LYS A 10 -9.08 -21.35 -11.16
CA LYS A 10 -9.53 -22.74 -11.18
C LYS A 10 -10.85 -22.97 -10.43
N GLY A 11 -11.49 -21.90 -9.94
CA GLY A 11 -12.70 -21.95 -9.14
C GLY A 11 -12.47 -22.21 -7.65
N ASP A 12 -11.21 -22.35 -7.21
CA ASP A 12 -10.85 -22.56 -5.81
C ASP A 12 -10.73 -21.22 -5.06
N LEU A 13 -11.90 -20.64 -4.76
CA LEU A 13 -11.97 -19.36 -4.06
C LEU A 13 -11.55 -19.45 -2.59
N PHE A 14 -11.84 -20.57 -1.92
CA PHE A 14 -11.40 -20.78 -0.54
C PHE A 14 -9.88 -20.91 -0.45
N GLY A 15 -9.27 -21.69 -1.35
CA GLY A 15 -7.82 -21.82 -1.41
C GLY A 15 -7.11 -20.53 -1.85
N TYR A 16 -7.75 -19.66 -2.63
CA TYR A 16 -7.30 -18.27 -2.82
C TYR A 16 -7.28 -17.52 -1.49
N TRP A 17 -8.38 -17.58 -0.73
CA TRP A 17 -8.56 -16.84 0.52
C TRP A 17 -7.63 -17.32 1.65
N GLN A 18 -7.29 -18.61 1.68
CA GLN A 18 -6.28 -19.17 2.59
C GLN A 18 -4.89 -18.55 2.43
N ILE A 19 -4.57 -18.01 1.24
CA ILE A 19 -3.30 -17.32 0.98
C ILE A 19 -3.43 -15.82 1.26
N VAL A 20 -4.54 -15.21 0.85
CA VAL A 20 -4.71 -13.75 0.87
C VAL A 20 -5.10 -13.21 2.24
N LYS A 21 -5.96 -13.90 2.99
CA LYS A 21 -6.45 -13.42 4.29
C LYS A 21 -5.33 -13.25 5.34
N PRO A 22 -4.39 -14.20 5.49
CA PRO A 22 -3.27 -14.02 6.42
C PRO A 22 -2.37 -12.86 6.00
N MET A 23 -2.10 -12.75 4.69
CA MET A 23 -1.22 -11.73 4.14
C MET A 23 -1.78 -10.30 4.36
N LEU A 24 -3.05 -10.08 4.06
CA LEU A 24 -3.64 -8.73 4.09
C LEU A 24 -4.24 -8.34 5.45
N PHE A 25 -4.65 -9.32 6.26
CA PHE A 25 -5.40 -9.05 7.50
C PHE A 25 -4.81 -9.74 8.74
N GLY A 26 -3.70 -10.47 8.60
CA GLY A 26 -3.07 -11.21 9.71
C GLY A 26 -3.93 -12.34 10.27
N LYS A 27 -4.97 -12.78 9.54
CA LYS A 27 -5.93 -13.79 10.02
C LYS A 27 -6.01 -14.99 9.08
N THR A 28 -6.07 -16.19 9.65
CA THR A 28 -6.25 -17.43 8.89
C THR A 28 -7.68 -17.56 8.37
N ALA A 29 -7.84 -18.01 7.12
CA ALA A 29 -9.13 -18.42 6.59
C ALA A 29 -9.47 -19.84 7.09
N THR A 30 -10.65 -20.00 7.69
CA THR A 30 -11.12 -21.28 8.25
C THR A 30 -12.46 -21.65 7.62
N GLY A 31 -12.80 -22.95 7.63
CA GLY A 31 -14.10 -23.42 7.13
C GLY A 31 -15.27 -22.78 7.88
N ASP A 32 -15.17 -22.68 9.20
CA ASP A 32 -16.22 -22.10 10.06
C ASP A 32 -16.53 -20.62 9.77
N ALA A 33 -15.56 -19.88 9.22
CA ALA A 33 -15.74 -18.47 8.86
C ALA A 33 -16.11 -18.30 7.38
N TRP A 34 -16.15 -19.37 6.59
CA TRP A 34 -16.19 -19.27 5.13
C TRP A 34 -17.45 -18.57 4.61
N ASP A 35 -18.62 -18.89 5.16
CA ASP A 35 -19.88 -18.27 4.74
C ASP A 35 -19.86 -16.74 4.82
N LYS A 36 -19.14 -16.19 5.81
CA LYS A 36 -18.98 -14.73 5.99
C LYS A 36 -17.87 -14.15 5.11
N ASP A 37 -16.85 -14.95 4.85
CA ASP A 37 -15.65 -14.54 4.12
C ASP A 37 -15.84 -14.60 2.59
N GLN A 38 -16.78 -15.43 2.10
CA GLN A 38 -16.90 -15.77 0.68
C GLN A 38 -17.09 -14.55 -0.22
N GLU A 39 -17.94 -13.60 0.16
CA GLU A 39 -18.19 -12.39 -0.62
C GLU A 39 -16.94 -11.49 -0.70
N ILE A 40 -16.23 -11.34 0.43
CA ILE A 40 -15.00 -10.55 0.49
C ILE A 40 -13.92 -11.24 -0.34
N ALA A 41 -13.79 -12.57 -0.23
CA ALA A 41 -12.86 -13.36 -1.02
C ALA A 41 -13.12 -13.19 -2.53
N ALA A 42 -14.39 -13.28 -2.96
CA ALA A 42 -14.80 -13.08 -4.34
C ALA A 42 -14.42 -11.68 -4.86
N ARG A 43 -14.70 -10.64 -4.05
CA ARG A 43 -14.32 -9.26 -4.38
C ARG A 43 -12.81 -9.13 -4.55
N PHE A 44 -12.02 -9.62 -3.60
CA PHE A 44 -10.56 -9.51 -3.71
C PHE A 44 -9.99 -10.31 -4.89
N ALA A 45 -10.59 -11.46 -5.20
CA ALA A 45 -10.18 -12.29 -6.34
C ALA A 45 -10.47 -11.63 -7.71
N SER A 46 -11.44 -10.72 -7.80
CA SER A 46 -11.76 -9.98 -9.02
C SER A 46 -10.98 -8.69 -9.19
N LEU A 47 -10.50 -8.08 -8.10
CA LEU A 47 -9.71 -6.85 -8.17
C LEU A 47 -8.39 -7.10 -8.89
N GLU A 48 -8.05 -6.30 -9.89
CA GLU A 48 -6.66 -6.22 -10.33
C GLU A 48 -5.86 -5.56 -9.20
N ALA A 49 -4.76 -6.21 -8.83
CA ALA A 49 -3.93 -5.72 -7.77
C ALA A 49 -3.23 -4.44 -8.27
N PRO A 50 -3.27 -3.32 -7.52
CA PRO A 50 -2.66 -2.08 -7.98
C PRO A 50 -1.12 -2.15 -7.99
N TRP A 51 -0.56 -3.18 -7.37
CA TRP A 51 0.86 -3.51 -7.41
C TRP A 51 1.21 -4.28 -8.69
N GLY A 52 2.16 -3.74 -9.46
CA GLY A 52 2.56 -4.26 -10.77
C GLY A 52 2.41 -3.23 -11.90
N HIS A 53 1.67 -2.15 -11.65
CA HIS A 53 1.77 -0.94 -12.47
C HIS A 53 3.09 -0.26 -12.15
N GLN A 54 3.95 -0.14 -13.16
CA GLN A 54 5.20 0.59 -13.01
C GLN A 54 4.87 2.07 -12.78
N ILE A 55 5.31 2.62 -11.66
CA ILE A 55 5.39 4.06 -11.50
C ILE A 55 6.55 4.51 -12.38
N ASP A 56 6.26 5.30 -13.42
CA ASP A 56 7.31 5.90 -14.25
C ASP A 56 8.12 6.89 -13.38
N PRO A 57 9.43 6.65 -13.16
CA PRO A 57 10.27 7.59 -12.41
C PRO A 57 10.36 8.98 -13.06
N ALA A 58 10.01 9.13 -14.34
CA ALA A 58 9.87 10.44 -14.98
C ALA A 58 8.70 11.24 -14.41
N PHE A 59 7.64 10.59 -13.93
CA PHE A 59 6.49 11.27 -13.34
C PHE A 59 6.89 12.06 -12.09
N ALA A 60 7.63 11.43 -11.17
CA ALA A 60 8.13 12.06 -9.94
C ALA A 60 9.07 13.25 -10.22
N ARG A 61 9.66 13.32 -11.42
CA ARG A 61 10.46 14.48 -11.86
C ARG A 61 9.63 15.62 -12.42
N SER A 62 8.45 15.32 -12.99
CA SER A 62 7.56 16.32 -13.60
C SER A 62 6.56 16.94 -12.62
N VAL A 63 6.22 16.23 -11.54
CA VAL A 63 5.26 16.67 -10.53
C VAL A 63 5.94 16.61 -9.17
N PRO A 64 6.16 17.76 -8.52
CA PRO A 64 6.60 17.80 -7.13
C PRO A 64 5.79 16.87 -6.27
N THR A 65 6.51 15.93 -5.68
CA THR A 65 5.96 14.85 -4.89
C THR A 65 6.53 14.94 -3.49
N LEU A 66 5.65 14.87 -2.49
CA LEU A 66 6.02 14.71 -1.08
C LEU A 66 5.69 13.29 -0.62
N VAL A 67 6.67 12.62 0.00
CA VAL A 67 6.51 11.31 0.63
C VAL A 67 6.67 11.48 2.14
N LEU A 68 5.66 11.06 2.88
CA LEU A 68 5.65 11.07 4.35
C LEU A 68 5.60 9.64 4.86
N THR A 69 6.55 9.28 5.73
CA THR A 69 6.61 7.95 6.36
C THR A 69 6.63 8.04 7.87
N GLY A 70 6.28 6.93 8.54
CA GLY A 70 6.29 6.83 10.00
C GLY A 70 7.60 6.28 10.59
N GLY A 71 8.57 5.86 9.76
CA GLY A 71 9.84 5.32 10.24
C GLY A 71 9.74 3.97 10.95
N TRP A 72 8.70 3.18 10.67
CA TRP A 72 8.35 1.96 11.42
C TRP A 72 8.51 0.66 10.62
N ASN A 73 8.69 0.75 9.30
CA ASN A 73 8.75 -0.41 8.42
C ASN A 73 9.81 -0.20 7.33
N ASP A 74 10.84 -1.05 7.34
CA ASP A 74 12.00 -0.94 6.44
C ASP A 74 11.62 -1.02 4.96
N GLU A 75 10.59 -1.80 4.60
CA GLU A 75 10.14 -1.92 3.20
C GLU A 75 9.52 -0.61 2.70
N TYR A 76 8.78 0.10 3.56
CA TYR A 76 8.24 1.42 3.23
C TYR A 76 9.32 2.48 3.13
N GLU A 77 10.32 2.45 4.00
CA GLU A 77 11.46 3.37 3.91
C GLU A 77 12.32 3.11 2.66
N ALA A 78 12.43 1.85 2.21
CA ALA A 78 13.07 1.51 0.95
C ALA A 78 12.33 2.10 -0.25
N ILE A 79 10.99 2.04 -0.26
CA ILE A 79 10.17 2.68 -1.31
C ILE A 79 10.36 4.21 -1.28
N ALA A 80 10.33 4.82 -0.10
CA ALA A 80 10.55 6.26 0.05
C ALA A 80 11.93 6.68 -0.48
N THR A 81 12.97 5.87 -0.26
CA THR A 81 14.31 6.07 -0.80
C THR A 81 14.32 6.06 -2.33
N VAL A 82 13.63 5.11 -2.96
CA VAL A 82 13.52 5.04 -4.43
C VAL A 82 12.80 6.27 -4.98
N LEU A 83 11.73 6.72 -4.32
CA LEU A 83 11.01 7.93 -4.72
C LEU A 83 11.84 9.20 -4.53
N ALA A 84 12.65 9.29 -3.48
CA ALA A 84 13.59 10.39 -3.25
C ALA A 84 14.63 10.48 -4.37
N GLN A 85 15.19 9.34 -4.78
CA GLN A 85 16.12 9.26 -5.93
C GLN A 85 15.46 9.70 -7.24
N ALA A 86 14.14 9.56 -7.36
CA ALA A 86 13.35 10.04 -8.50
C ALA A 86 12.94 11.53 -8.40
N GLY A 87 13.34 12.24 -7.33
CA GLY A 87 13.11 13.68 -7.16
C GLY A 87 12.03 14.06 -6.15
N ALA A 88 11.42 13.10 -5.45
CA ALA A 88 10.47 13.39 -4.39
C ALA A 88 11.16 13.99 -3.16
N SER A 89 10.45 14.88 -2.44
CA SER A 89 10.84 15.30 -1.09
C SER A 89 10.36 14.25 -0.08
N THR A 90 11.21 13.87 0.87
CA THR A 90 10.88 12.86 1.90
C THR A 90 10.98 13.45 3.30
N VAL A 91 9.98 13.18 4.14
CA VAL A 91 10.01 13.52 5.57
C VAL A 91 9.52 12.33 6.39
N VAL A 92 10.23 12.01 7.47
CA VAL A 92 9.86 10.95 8.41
C VAL A 92 9.24 11.59 9.65
N LEU A 93 7.98 11.25 9.96
CA LEU A 93 7.26 11.69 11.15
C LEU A 93 6.95 10.48 12.03
N THR A 94 7.83 10.21 13.00
CA THR A 94 7.76 9.03 13.87
C THR A 94 6.61 9.09 14.88
N GLY A 95 6.17 7.94 15.39
CA GLY A 95 5.24 7.84 16.52
C GLY A 95 3.75 7.65 16.18
N LYS A 96 3.42 7.47 14.90
CA LYS A 96 2.08 7.06 14.42
C LYS A 96 2.09 5.83 13.52
N ASP A 97 3.23 5.16 13.41
CA ASP A 97 3.44 3.96 12.60
C ASP A 97 2.83 4.13 11.19
N HIS A 98 1.90 3.25 10.83
CA HIS A 98 1.23 3.24 9.52
C HIS A 98 0.33 4.47 9.29
N ARG A 99 0.00 5.24 10.33
CA ARG A 99 -0.96 6.35 10.29
C ARG A 99 -0.26 7.70 10.43
N VAL A 100 0.78 7.94 9.64
CA VAL A 100 1.57 9.20 9.63
C VAL A 100 0.71 10.47 9.50
N GLN A 101 -0.46 10.37 8.84
CA GLN A 101 -1.44 11.44 8.71
C GLN A 101 -2.06 11.90 10.03
N ASP A 102 -1.98 11.09 11.08
CA ASP A 102 -2.45 11.43 12.42
C ASP A 102 -1.35 12.13 13.26
N HIS A 103 -0.16 12.37 12.70
CA HIS A 103 0.92 13.09 13.37
C HIS A 103 0.60 14.59 13.47
N PRO A 104 0.84 15.27 14.61
CA PRO A 104 0.50 16.69 14.78
C PRO A 104 1.15 17.59 13.71
N ASP A 105 2.38 17.25 13.30
CA ASP A 105 3.12 18.04 12.30
C ASP A 105 2.77 17.71 10.84
N PHE A 106 1.89 16.73 10.59
CA PHE A 106 1.55 16.30 9.23
C PHE A 106 1.04 17.48 8.40
N HIS A 107 0.07 18.22 8.93
CA HIS A 107 -0.55 19.33 8.22
C HIS A 107 0.46 20.44 7.90
N ALA A 108 1.25 20.87 8.88
CA ALA A 108 2.27 21.89 8.70
C ALA A 108 3.32 21.48 7.64
N THR A 109 3.70 20.20 7.62
CA THR A 109 4.66 19.65 6.64
C THR A 109 4.09 19.70 5.23
N VAL A 110 2.83 19.33 5.05
CA VAL A 110 2.15 19.39 3.75
C VAL A 110 2.02 20.83 3.27
N GLU A 111 1.59 21.76 4.12
CA GLU A 111 1.45 23.18 3.77
C GLU A 111 2.79 23.81 3.37
N ALA A 112 3.88 23.52 4.09
CA ALA A 112 5.21 24.01 3.74
C ALA A 112 5.68 23.51 2.36
N PHE A 113 5.40 22.25 2.05
CA PHE A 113 5.71 21.67 0.74
C PHE A 113 4.89 22.34 -0.36
N LEU A 114 3.58 22.52 -0.18
CA LEU A 114 2.71 23.17 -1.14
C LEU A 114 3.11 24.63 -1.39
N ALA A 115 3.42 25.38 -0.33
CA ALA A 115 3.88 26.76 -0.44
C ALA A 115 5.18 26.88 -1.25
N SER A 116 6.08 25.92 -1.11
CA SER A 116 7.38 25.88 -1.81
C SER A 116 7.29 25.42 -3.26
N ASN A 117 6.15 24.86 -3.67
CA ASN A 117 5.91 24.31 -5.01
C ASN A 117 4.63 24.91 -5.64
N ARG A 118 4.32 26.18 -5.36
CA ARG A 118 3.18 26.88 -5.97
C ARG A 118 3.40 27.10 -7.47
N TRP A 119 2.36 26.79 -8.26
CA TRP A 119 2.26 26.96 -9.71
C TRP A 119 1.37 28.15 -10.05
#